data_AF-A0A923TV10-F1
#
_entry.id   AF-A0A923TV10-F1
#
_cell.length_a   1.000
_cell.length_b   1.000
_cell.length_c   1.000
_cell.angle_alpha   90.00
_cell.angle_beta   90.00
_cell.angle_gamma   90.00
#
_symmetry.space_group_name_H-M   'P 1'
#
loop_
_entity.id
_entity.type
_entity.pdbx_description
1 polymer ?
#
loop_
_entity_poly.entity_id
_entity_poly.type
_entity_poly.pdbx_seq_one_letter_code
_entity_poly.pdbx_strand_id
1 'polypeptide(L)'
;MKNLPTPFSRIAILLSTASLTACGAGSVMERANSLSGRLNEPVGCSTNAVRDGFFKALYDEVAMTNELPPPDFMREGLANSPTPKSSALRAEQPLSDAYANFYAEIYVAAETPEHQKLEGEARKQALLTTLAEIELGDRTTPEKAAIQSRIAKSFRDFEVENEKPSVIAHNASDCIPTSPDQSTPTTPAAPNAPSTPVIVDARADSVPLFEKFRKNFVSPVYGAYKVLSVAYQSCSVLDIAPMTNNSRRMEGIVIDGTHPSGGYQRTIASATSVMKSNAYYSTRTGPAGSCFPEQKNPLIYDFGGKPYVASTSAMEIDLFKNGGSGSVALGIDCSGYVSSALLVSGLKLKKEASSKAYQIGGVNSYMLMDPENNGLSCISRQKSISNGATLNPGDIIAQAGHVVMVDQVGTDPFGIARITRAVDCTAAQLPSSRFNFTITQSSASLGGIGLNRFKISDFLAGDSAMRNGMVQYAVAHCKAKFGITSTIPVTNPAAIVRHLGTAQCQDTKVTVKYSSCMNSCR
;
A
#
# COMPACT_ATOMS: atom_id res chain seq x y z
N MET A 1 -71.33 13.48 -54.84
CA MET A 1 -71.57 14.52 -53.82
C MET A 1 -70.46 14.46 -52.78
N LYS A 2 -69.80 15.60 -52.53
CA LYS A 2 -69.09 16.09 -51.32
C LYS A 2 -68.23 15.08 -50.53
N ASN A 3 -66.90 15.16 -50.61
CA ASN A 3 -65.98 16.01 -49.80
C ASN A 3 -66.04 15.77 -48.29
N LEU A 4 -64.95 15.23 -47.72
CA LEU A 4 -64.13 15.89 -46.67
C LEU A 4 -62.90 15.04 -46.30
N PRO A 5 -61.67 15.59 -46.33
CA PRO A 5 -60.46 14.95 -45.82
C PRO A 5 -60.18 15.32 -44.35
N THR A 6 -59.59 14.38 -43.61
CA THR A 6 -59.12 14.53 -42.23
C THR A 6 -57.80 15.34 -42.16
N PRO A 7 -57.56 16.11 -41.08
CA PRO A 7 -56.39 16.98 -40.98
C PRO A 7 -55.15 16.22 -40.48
N PHE A 8 -54.05 16.38 -41.20
CA PHE A 8 -52.70 16.10 -40.73
C PHE A 8 -52.33 17.08 -39.59
N SER A 9 -52.20 16.57 -38.37
CA SER A 9 -51.49 17.29 -37.29
C SER A 9 -49.99 17.23 -37.55
N ARG A 10 -49.42 18.39 -37.87
CA ARG A 10 -47.98 18.64 -37.85
C ARG A 10 -47.52 18.73 -36.39
N ILE A 11 -46.90 17.66 -35.88
CA ILE A 11 -46.11 17.74 -34.65
C ILE A 11 -44.78 18.39 -35.01
N ALA A 12 -44.60 19.65 -34.61
CA ALA A 12 -43.31 20.31 -34.60
C ALA A 12 -42.47 19.73 -33.45
N ILE A 13 -41.51 18.87 -33.79
CA ILE A 13 -40.45 18.47 -32.86
C ILE A 13 -39.50 19.66 -32.75
N LEU A 14 -39.67 20.45 -31.69
CA LEU A 14 -38.65 21.39 -31.20
C LEU A 14 -37.49 20.55 -30.66
N LEU A 15 -36.49 20.30 -31.52
CA LEU A 15 -35.15 19.90 -31.10
C LEU A 15 -34.53 21.06 -30.32
N SER A 16 -34.82 21.14 -29.03
CA SER A 16 -33.98 21.89 -28.10
C SER A 16 -32.67 21.12 -27.96
N THR A 17 -31.68 21.51 -28.77
CA THR A 17 -30.27 21.20 -28.54
C THR A 17 -29.86 21.82 -27.22
N ALA A 18 -30.12 21.12 -26.12
CA ALA A 18 -29.40 21.34 -24.88
C ALA A 18 -27.96 20.94 -25.17
N SER A 19 -27.15 21.92 -25.54
CA SER A 19 -25.69 21.81 -25.52
C SER A 19 -25.30 21.51 -24.08
N LEU A 20 -25.28 20.22 -23.72
CA LEU A 20 -24.48 19.73 -22.62
C LEU A 20 -23.05 20.11 -22.99
N THR A 21 -22.62 21.29 -22.55
CA THR A 21 -21.20 21.57 -22.37
C THR A 21 -20.74 20.53 -21.37
N ALA A 22 -20.35 19.36 -21.87
CA ALA A 22 -19.45 18.49 -21.16
C ALA A 22 -18.35 19.41 -20.64
N CYS A 23 -18.16 19.48 -19.33
CA CYS A 23 -16.99 20.10 -18.73
C CYS A 23 -15.79 19.31 -19.24
N GLY A 24 -15.37 19.63 -20.46
CA GLY A 24 -14.32 18.93 -21.17
C GLY A 24 -13.05 19.10 -20.36
N ALA A 25 -12.25 18.05 -20.28
CA ALA A 25 -10.89 18.17 -19.82
C ALA A 25 -10.27 19.39 -20.53
N GLY A 26 -9.80 20.37 -19.76
CA GLY A 26 -9.18 21.57 -20.31
C GLY A 26 -8.11 21.20 -21.33
N SER A 27 -7.74 22.14 -22.20
CA SER A 27 -6.71 21.86 -23.22
C SER A 27 -5.45 21.26 -22.57
N VAL A 28 -4.68 20.44 -23.30
CA VAL A 28 -3.42 19.87 -22.78
C VAL A 28 -2.52 20.96 -22.17
N MET A 29 -2.52 22.15 -22.77
CA MET A 29 -1.80 23.32 -22.26
C MET A 29 -2.35 23.85 -20.94
N GLU A 30 -3.68 23.95 -20.78
CA GLU A 30 -4.31 24.37 -19.54
C GLU A 30 -3.99 23.41 -18.39
N ARG A 31 -4.00 22.10 -18.67
CA ARG A 31 -3.61 21.07 -17.70
C ARG A 31 -2.12 21.16 -17.35
N ALA A 32 -1.25 21.32 -18.35
CA ALA A 32 0.18 21.51 -18.12
C ALA A 32 0.47 22.78 -17.29
N ASN A 33 -0.25 23.88 -17.54
CA ASN A 33 -0.16 25.11 -16.74
C ASN A 33 -0.61 24.88 -15.30
N SER A 34 -1.73 24.18 -15.09
CA SER A 34 -2.25 23.83 -13.76
C SER A 34 -1.28 22.92 -12.99
N LEU A 35 -0.78 21.87 -13.64
CA LEU A 35 0.21 20.97 -13.07
C LEU A 35 1.51 21.72 -12.74
N SER A 36 2.02 22.53 -13.66
CA SER A 36 3.21 23.37 -13.44
C SER A 36 3.03 24.30 -12.23
N GLY A 37 1.84 24.90 -12.07
CA GLY A 37 1.52 25.72 -10.90
C GLY A 37 1.66 24.95 -9.59
N ARG A 38 1.05 23.75 -9.49
CA ARG A 38 1.13 22.89 -8.29
C ARG A 38 2.54 22.36 -8.02
N LEU A 39 3.24 22.00 -9.10
CA LEU A 39 4.62 21.54 -9.07
C LEU A 39 5.59 22.63 -8.56
N ASN A 40 5.26 23.90 -8.78
CA ASN A 40 6.07 25.04 -8.32
C ASN A 40 5.77 25.45 -6.87
N GLU A 41 4.70 24.97 -6.25
CA GLU A 41 4.33 25.36 -4.88
C GLU A 41 5.44 25.11 -3.84
N PRO A 42 6.15 23.97 -3.84
CA PRO A 42 7.19 23.70 -2.85
C PRO A 42 8.59 24.21 -3.24
N VAL A 43 8.76 24.86 -4.40
CA VAL A 43 10.08 25.37 -4.84
C VAL A 43 10.61 26.39 -3.82
N GLY A 44 11.90 26.26 -3.48
CA GLY A 44 12.56 27.01 -2.40
C GLY A 44 12.33 26.44 -0.99
N CYS A 45 11.58 25.35 -0.85
CA CYS A 45 11.42 24.64 0.43
C CYS A 45 12.47 23.54 0.61
N SER A 46 12.45 22.86 1.76
CA SER A 46 13.35 21.73 2.01
C SER A 46 13.22 20.66 0.94
N THR A 47 14.32 19.99 0.62
CA THR A 47 14.42 18.92 -0.38
C THR A 47 13.31 17.87 -0.28
N ASN A 48 12.99 17.44 0.94
CA ASN A 48 11.93 16.46 1.18
C ASN A 48 10.54 17.02 0.87
N ALA A 49 10.27 18.29 1.22
CA ALA A 49 9.00 18.94 0.90
C ALA A 49 8.83 19.12 -0.62
N VAL A 50 9.91 19.46 -1.32
CA VAL A 50 9.89 19.56 -2.79
C VAL A 50 9.60 18.21 -3.42
N ARG A 51 10.33 17.16 -3.02
CA ARG A 51 10.11 15.81 -3.55
C ARG A 51 8.68 15.34 -3.29
N ASP A 52 8.19 15.49 -2.06
CA ASP A 52 6.87 15.01 -1.68
C ASP A 52 5.76 15.75 -2.42
N GLY A 53 5.87 17.09 -2.49
CA GLY A 53 4.95 17.95 -3.25
C GLY A 53 4.97 17.64 -4.76
N PHE A 54 6.15 17.36 -5.32
CA PHE A 54 6.32 16.96 -6.71
C PHE A 54 5.50 15.70 -7.01
N PHE A 55 5.76 14.61 -6.28
CA PHE A 55 5.03 13.35 -6.51
C PHE A 55 3.54 13.50 -6.20
N LYS A 56 3.17 14.27 -5.16
CA LYS A 56 1.77 14.56 -4.87
C LYS A 56 1.06 15.20 -6.07
N ALA A 57 1.66 16.21 -6.69
CA ALA A 57 1.07 16.88 -7.85
C ALA A 57 0.94 15.93 -9.05
N LEU A 58 1.89 15.03 -9.27
CA LEU A 58 1.77 13.99 -10.31
C LEU A 58 0.65 13.00 -10.03
N TYR A 59 0.53 12.52 -8.78
CA TYR A 59 -0.58 11.65 -8.41
C TYR A 59 -1.92 12.34 -8.60
N ASP A 60 -2.04 13.60 -8.17
CA ASP A 60 -3.27 14.37 -8.33
C ASP A 60 -3.60 14.58 -9.82
N GLU A 61 -2.61 14.80 -10.68
CA GLU A 61 -2.82 14.89 -12.13
C GLU A 61 -3.38 13.59 -12.71
N VAL A 62 -2.68 12.47 -12.52
CA VAL A 62 -3.12 11.16 -13.03
C VAL A 62 -4.50 10.79 -12.46
N ALA A 63 -4.74 11.14 -11.19
CA ALA A 63 -6.02 10.94 -10.53
C ALA A 63 -7.18 11.68 -11.22
N MET A 64 -6.93 12.89 -11.75
CA MET A 64 -7.92 13.73 -12.43
C MET A 64 -8.06 13.42 -13.92
N THR A 65 -6.96 13.12 -14.61
CA THR A 65 -6.91 13.10 -16.08
C THR A 65 -6.64 11.73 -16.67
N ASN A 66 -6.23 10.76 -15.85
CA ASN A 66 -5.77 9.43 -16.26
C ASN A 66 -4.50 9.43 -17.14
N GLU A 67 -3.76 10.55 -17.19
CA GLU A 67 -2.54 10.69 -18.00
C GLU A 67 -1.57 11.72 -17.43
N LEU A 68 -0.32 11.70 -17.89
CA LEU A 68 0.64 12.77 -17.62
C LEU A 68 0.78 13.68 -18.86
N PRO A 69 0.89 15.01 -18.71
CA PRO A 69 1.19 15.90 -19.83
C PRO A 69 2.55 15.57 -20.48
N PRO A 70 2.71 15.63 -21.82
CA PRO A 70 4.00 15.39 -22.43
C PRO A 70 5.06 16.43 -21.98
N PRO A 71 6.36 16.08 -21.93
CA PRO A 71 7.41 16.96 -21.39
C PRO A 71 7.49 18.34 -22.06
N ASP A 72 7.23 18.45 -23.36
CA ASP A 72 7.26 19.73 -24.08
C ASP A 72 6.18 20.70 -23.58
N PHE A 73 4.98 20.20 -23.29
CA PHE A 73 3.90 20.99 -22.69
C PHE A 73 4.23 21.42 -21.27
N MET A 74 4.94 20.58 -20.51
CA MET A 74 5.41 20.96 -19.17
C MET A 74 6.49 22.04 -19.23
N ARG A 75 7.41 21.97 -20.18
CA ARG A 75 8.42 23.02 -20.40
C ARG A 75 7.75 24.35 -20.75
N GLU A 76 6.78 24.33 -21.65
CA GLU A 76 6.00 25.52 -22.00
C GLU A 76 5.17 26.03 -20.82
N GLY A 77 4.54 25.13 -20.06
CA GLY A 77 3.75 25.47 -18.89
C GLY A 77 4.58 26.08 -17.75
N LEU A 78 5.81 25.62 -17.54
CA LEU A 78 6.76 26.23 -16.60
C LEU A 78 7.16 27.64 -17.05
N ALA A 79 7.40 27.85 -18.35
CA ALA A 79 7.72 29.16 -18.91
C ALA A 79 6.54 30.14 -18.83
N ASN A 80 5.31 29.65 -19.03
CA ASN A 80 4.11 30.47 -19.15
C ASN A 80 3.26 30.57 -17.88
N SER A 81 3.56 29.79 -16.82
CA SER A 81 2.76 29.77 -15.59
C SER A 81 2.60 31.19 -15.02
N PRO A 82 1.38 31.69 -14.75
CA PRO A 82 1.18 33.06 -14.28
C PRO A 82 1.41 33.25 -12.78
N THR A 83 1.80 32.21 -12.05
CA THR A 83 1.93 32.28 -10.58
C THR A 83 3.07 33.21 -10.12
N PRO A 84 2.95 33.90 -8.98
CA PRO A 84 4.06 34.70 -8.44
C PRO A 84 5.34 33.87 -8.22
N LYS A 85 5.22 32.59 -7.88
CA LYS A 85 6.38 31.69 -7.71
C LYS A 85 7.05 31.30 -9.02
N SER A 86 6.31 31.26 -10.14
CA SER A 86 6.92 31.01 -11.45
C SER A 86 7.73 32.20 -11.96
N SER A 87 7.63 33.41 -11.39
CA SER A 87 8.56 34.49 -11.74
C SER A 87 9.99 34.20 -11.27
N ALA A 88 10.17 33.50 -10.14
CA ALA A 88 11.49 33.04 -9.71
C ALA A 88 12.06 31.97 -10.67
N LEU A 89 11.24 31.00 -11.08
CA LEU A 89 11.63 30.00 -12.09
C LEU A 89 11.93 30.61 -13.46
N ARG A 90 11.16 31.63 -13.89
CA ARG A 90 11.43 32.37 -15.13
C ARG A 90 12.69 33.21 -15.07
N ALA A 91 13.00 33.76 -13.89
CA ALA A 91 14.24 34.51 -13.68
C ALA A 91 15.46 33.57 -13.67
N GLU A 92 15.27 32.31 -13.27
CA GLU A 92 16.31 31.29 -13.17
C GLU A 92 16.09 30.17 -14.21
N GLN A 93 16.35 30.47 -15.49
CA GLN A 93 16.28 29.51 -16.59
C GLN A 93 16.92 28.13 -16.27
N PRO A 94 18.10 28.05 -15.60
CA PRO A 94 18.69 26.77 -15.22
C PRO A 94 17.82 25.92 -14.27
N LEU A 95 17.11 26.55 -13.33
CA LEU A 95 16.19 25.86 -12.42
C LEU A 95 15.01 25.27 -13.20
N SER A 96 14.41 26.06 -14.10
CA SER A 96 13.31 25.61 -14.95
C SER A 96 13.74 24.44 -15.85
N ASP A 97 14.95 24.49 -16.41
CA ASP A 97 15.49 23.42 -17.24
C ASP A 97 15.76 22.15 -16.43
N ALA A 98 16.36 22.27 -15.24
CA ALA A 98 16.56 21.13 -14.34
C ALA A 98 15.23 20.48 -13.93
N TYR A 99 14.22 21.29 -13.65
CA TYR A 99 12.87 20.82 -13.32
C TYR A 99 12.21 20.07 -14.48
N ALA A 100 12.23 20.66 -15.68
CA ALA A 100 11.66 20.04 -16.88
C ALA A 100 12.36 18.71 -17.21
N ASN A 101 13.68 18.64 -17.05
CA ASN A 101 14.46 17.41 -17.25
C ASN A 101 14.13 16.34 -16.20
N PHE A 102 13.95 16.73 -14.94
CA PHE A 102 13.50 15.81 -13.89
C PHE A 102 12.11 15.24 -14.18
N TYR A 103 11.15 16.08 -14.59
CA TYR A 103 9.84 15.64 -15.03
C TYR A 103 9.93 14.69 -16.24
N ALA A 104 10.74 15.02 -17.24
CA ALA A 104 10.89 14.22 -18.45
C ALA A 104 11.37 12.78 -18.16
N GLU A 105 12.32 12.62 -17.22
CA GLU A 105 12.78 11.28 -16.81
C GLU A 105 11.66 10.46 -16.14
N ILE A 106 10.81 11.09 -15.32
CA ILE A 106 9.65 10.43 -14.70
C ILE A 106 8.61 10.09 -15.75
N TYR A 107 8.31 11.01 -16.67
CA TYR A 107 7.38 10.78 -17.77
C TYR A 107 7.79 9.58 -18.62
N VAL A 108 9.07 9.51 -19.04
CA VAL A 108 9.59 8.39 -19.85
C VAL A 108 9.49 7.07 -19.09
N ALA A 109 9.72 7.08 -17.77
CA ALA A 109 9.58 5.89 -16.94
C ALA A 109 8.12 5.45 -16.74
N ALA A 110 7.19 6.40 -16.63
CA ALA A 110 5.79 6.16 -16.35
C ALA A 110 4.95 5.84 -17.61
N GLU A 111 5.18 6.50 -18.74
CA GLU A 111 4.37 6.38 -19.96
C GLU A 111 4.98 5.36 -20.93
N THR A 112 5.06 4.11 -20.49
CA THR A 112 5.55 2.98 -21.32
C THR A 112 4.59 2.69 -22.49
N PRO A 113 5.07 2.05 -23.58
CA PRO A 113 4.21 1.62 -24.68
C PRO A 113 3.05 0.72 -24.23
N GLU A 114 3.22 -0.04 -23.15
CA GLU A 114 2.18 -0.88 -22.56
C GLU A 114 1.10 -0.03 -21.89
N HIS A 115 1.47 1.01 -21.13
CA HIS A 115 0.50 1.89 -20.48
C HIS A 115 -0.29 2.73 -21.49
N GLN A 116 0.33 3.14 -22.60
CA GLN A 116 -0.34 3.88 -23.67
C GLN A 116 -1.43 3.06 -24.39
N LYS A 117 -1.38 1.72 -24.30
CA LYS A 117 -2.43 0.84 -24.84
C LYS A 117 -3.62 0.66 -23.89
N LEU A 118 -3.49 1.09 -22.63
CA LEU A 118 -4.56 1.02 -21.65
C LEU A 118 -5.45 2.26 -21.78
N GLU A 119 -6.71 2.13 -21.36
CA GLU A 119 -7.67 3.23 -21.35
C GLU A 119 -8.35 3.39 -19.99
N GLY A 120 -8.87 4.59 -19.72
CA GLY A 120 -9.68 4.89 -18.53
C GLY A 120 -9.01 4.53 -17.20
N GLU A 121 -9.75 3.82 -16.36
CA GLU A 121 -9.30 3.45 -15.01
C GLU A 121 -8.09 2.50 -15.03
N ALA A 122 -7.98 1.60 -16.00
CA ALA A 122 -6.85 0.68 -16.10
C ALA A 122 -5.54 1.44 -16.33
N ARG A 123 -5.54 2.43 -17.25
CA ARG A 123 -4.38 3.29 -17.50
C ARG A 123 -4.01 4.10 -16.25
N LYS A 124 -5.01 4.69 -15.60
CA LYS A 124 -4.82 5.44 -14.35
C LYS A 124 -4.14 4.60 -13.26
N GLN A 125 -4.63 3.40 -12.99
CA GLN A 125 -4.03 2.55 -11.94
C GLN A 125 -2.61 2.10 -12.30
N ALA A 126 -2.33 1.82 -13.58
CA ALA A 126 -0.98 1.51 -14.04
C ALA A 126 -0.02 2.68 -13.82
N LEU A 127 -0.41 3.90 -14.21
CA LEU A 127 0.38 5.12 -13.99
C LEU A 127 0.60 5.40 -12.50
N LEU A 128 -0.43 5.31 -11.67
CA LEU A 128 -0.31 5.50 -10.22
C LEU A 128 0.63 4.48 -9.58
N THR A 129 0.55 3.21 -10.01
CA THR A 129 1.45 2.14 -9.56
C THR A 129 2.89 2.44 -9.93
N THR A 130 3.16 2.82 -11.18
CA THR A 130 4.52 3.14 -11.62
C THR A 130 5.07 4.40 -10.97
N LEU A 131 4.25 5.43 -10.76
CA LEU A 131 4.67 6.60 -9.98
C LEU A 131 5.03 6.22 -8.55
N ALA A 132 4.30 5.30 -7.92
CA ALA A 132 4.63 4.78 -6.60
C ALA A 132 5.93 3.96 -6.58
N GLU A 133 6.17 3.11 -7.57
CA GLU A 133 7.46 2.41 -7.72
C GLU A 133 8.62 3.40 -7.90
N ILE A 134 8.41 4.46 -8.69
CA ILE A 134 9.39 5.51 -8.92
C ILE A 134 9.70 6.26 -7.62
N GLU A 135 8.66 6.74 -6.92
CA GLU A 135 8.77 7.49 -5.66
C GLU A 135 9.47 6.67 -4.58
N LEU A 136 9.06 5.42 -4.41
CA LEU A 136 9.65 4.51 -3.43
C LEU A 136 11.09 4.16 -3.80
N GLY A 137 11.45 4.16 -5.07
CA GLY A 137 12.82 3.88 -5.50
C GLY A 137 13.03 2.41 -5.83
N ASP A 138 12.08 1.79 -6.54
CA ASP A 138 12.19 0.39 -6.96
C ASP A 138 13.39 0.19 -7.89
N ARG A 139 14.29 -0.72 -7.49
CA ARG A 139 15.52 -1.09 -8.22
C ARG A 139 15.60 -2.60 -8.47
N THR A 140 14.46 -3.29 -8.41
CA THR A 140 14.39 -4.76 -8.45
C THR A 140 14.82 -5.39 -9.77
N THR A 141 14.86 -4.61 -10.86
CA THR A 141 15.44 -5.03 -12.14
C THR A 141 16.55 -4.08 -12.59
N PRO A 142 17.49 -4.51 -13.47
CA PRO A 142 18.51 -3.63 -14.03
C PRO A 142 17.93 -2.37 -14.70
N GLU A 143 16.82 -2.52 -15.42
CA GLU A 143 16.13 -1.42 -16.11
C GLU A 143 15.57 -0.43 -15.10
N LYS A 144 14.88 -0.91 -14.06
CA LYS A 144 14.36 -0.09 -12.97
C LYS A 144 15.49 0.62 -12.22
N ALA A 145 16.58 -0.08 -11.92
CA ALA A 145 17.76 0.51 -11.29
C ALA A 145 18.43 1.60 -12.15
N ALA A 146 18.47 1.43 -13.47
CA ALA A 146 18.99 2.44 -14.40
C ALA A 146 18.07 3.67 -14.45
N ILE A 147 16.76 3.48 -14.55
CA ILE A 147 15.74 4.54 -14.48
C ILE A 147 15.90 5.34 -13.18
N GLN A 148 15.94 4.65 -12.03
CA GLN A 148 16.13 5.29 -10.72
C GLN A 148 17.44 6.08 -10.64
N SER A 149 18.50 5.60 -11.27
CA SER A 149 19.79 6.30 -11.28
C SER A 149 19.72 7.59 -12.09
N ARG A 150 19.00 7.61 -13.21
CA ARG A 150 18.75 8.84 -14.00
C ARG A 150 17.85 9.82 -13.24
N ILE A 151 16.71 9.35 -12.71
CA ILE A 151 15.78 10.16 -11.91
C ILE A 151 16.50 10.77 -10.70
N ALA A 152 17.30 9.99 -9.98
CA ALA A 152 18.08 10.50 -8.85
C ALA A 152 19.15 11.51 -9.27
N LYS A 153 19.75 11.36 -10.46
CA LYS A 153 20.67 12.37 -11.01
C LYS A 153 19.93 13.66 -11.34
N SER A 154 18.86 13.59 -12.11
CA SER A 154 18.09 14.78 -12.50
C SER A 154 17.49 15.49 -11.29
N PHE A 155 17.10 14.76 -10.24
CA PHE A 155 16.65 15.36 -9.00
C PHE A 155 17.77 16.10 -8.26
N ARG A 156 18.98 15.54 -8.19
CA ARG A 156 20.14 16.24 -7.61
C ARG A 156 20.51 17.50 -8.38
N ASP A 157 20.45 17.45 -9.71
CA ASP A 157 20.70 18.63 -10.55
C ASP A 157 19.65 19.72 -10.24
N PHE A 158 18.39 19.33 -10.05
CA PHE A 158 17.33 20.23 -9.59
C PHE A 158 17.54 20.75 -8.15
N GLU A 159 17.96 19.91 -7.20
CA GLU A 159 18.22 20.29 -5.80
C GLU A 159 19.28 21.40 -5.72
N VAL A 160 20.39 21.25 -6.45
CA VAL A 160 21.47 22.25 -6.49
C VAL A 160 20.97 23.61 -6.96
N GLU A 161 20.07 23.63 -7.95
CA GLU A 161 19.47 24.85 -8.45
C GLU A 161 18.44 25.42 -7.48
N ASN A 162 17.62 24.56 -6.84
CA ASN A 162 16.58 24.95 -5.89
C ASN A 162 17.16 25.54 -4.59
N GLU A 163 18.36 25.12 -4.19
CA GLU A 163 19.06 25.60 -3.00
C GLU A 163 19.83 26.91 -3.21
N LYS A 164 19.80 27.49 -4.43
CA LYS A 164 20.44 28.79 -4.67
C LYS A 164 19.79 29.89 -3.82
N PRO A 165 20.59 30.80 -3.21
CA PRO A 165 20.06 31.88 -2.38
C PRO A 165 19.01 32.76 -3.07
N SER A 166 19.14 32.99 -4.38
CA SER A 166 18.15 33.73 -5.18
C SER A 166 16.78 33.05 -5.14
N VAL A 167 16.73 31.72 -5.25
CA VAL A 167 15.50 30.93 -5.22
C VAL A 167 14.89 30.90 -3.81
N ILE A 168 15.71 30.69 -2.77
CA ILE A 168 15.25 30.62 -1.38
C ILE A 168 14.67 31.97 -0.93
N ALA A 169 15.34 33.08 -1.25
CA ALA A 169 14.91 34.42 -0.84
C ALA A 169 13.52 34.80 -1.35
N HIS A 170 13.10 34.25 -2.50
CA HIS A 170 11.77 34.49 -3.06
C HIS A 170 10.65 33.70 -2.39
N ASN A 171 10.95 32.59 -1.69
CA ASN A 171 9.93 31.62 -1.28
C ASN A 171 9.92 31.29 0.23
N ALA A 172 10.82 31.87 1.03
CA ALA A 172 11.00 31.52 2.44
C ALA A 172 9.75 31.69 3.33
N SER A 173 8.84 32.62 2.99
CA SER A 173 7.59 32.83 3.75
C SER A 173 6.54 31.73 3.55
N ASP A 174 6.61 31.02 2.43
CA ASP A 174 5.53 30.11 1.98
C ASP A 174 5.87 28.65 2.22
N CYS A 175 7.11 28.36 2.62
CA CYS A 175 7.57 27.03 3.00
C CYS A 175 7.15 26.63 4.41
N ILE A 176 6.05 27.20 4.92
CA ILE A 176 5.41 26.68 6.11
C ILE A 176 5.05 25.24 5.78
N PRO A 177 5.69 24.23 6.41
CA PRO A 177 5.28 22.86 6.20
C PRO A 177 3.80 22.84 6.56
N THR A 178 2.95 22.50 5.60
CA THR A 178 1.57 22.10 5.89
C THR A 178 1.72 20.95 6.85
N SER A 179 1.67 21.24 8.15
CA SER A 179 1.70 20.24 9.19
C SER A 179 0.58 19.29 8.81
N PRO A 180 0.87 18.01 8.52
CA PRO A 180 -0.12 17.10 7.98
C PRO A 180 -1.28 17.12 8.96
N ASP A 181 -2.41 17.66 8.50
CA ASP A 181 -3.64 17.95 9.23
C ASP A 181 -3.59 17.42 10.66
N GLN A 182 -2.95 18.17 11.57
CA GLN A 182 -2.98 17.85 12.99
C GLN A 182 -4.38 18.24 13.49
N SER A 183 -5.40 17.52 13.03
CA SER A 183 -6.58 17.28 13.82
C SER A 183 -6.16 16.42 15.00
N THR A 184 -5.41 17.03 15.92
CA THR A 184 -5.18 16.50 17.26
C THR A 184 -6.58 16.22 17.81
N PRO A 185 -6.94 14.96 18.14
CA PRO A 185 -8.14 14.73 18.92
C PRO A 185 -7.94 15.50 20.21
N THR A 186 -8.67 16.59 20.38
CA THR A 186 -8.62 17.39 21.59
C THR A 186 -9.04 16.47 22.73
N THR A 187 -8.06 15.95 23.46
CA THR A 187 -8.32 15.26 24.71
C THR A 187 -8.72 16.36 25.69
N PRO A 188 -9.96 16.37 26.22
CA PRO A 188 -10.33 17.39 27.18
C PRO A 188 -9.43 17.24 28.41
N ALA A 189 -8.69 18.30 28.74
CA ALA A 189 -8.00 18.37 30.02
C ALA A 189 -9.06 18.42 31.13
N ALA A 190 -9.23 17.31 31.84
CA ALA A 190 -10.06 17.27 33.03
C ALA A 190 -9.31 17.93 34.21
N PRO A 191 -9.98 18.77 35.01
CA PRO A 191 -9.38 19.34 36.21
C PRO A 191 -9.29 18.28 37.31
N ASN A 192 -8.13 18.22 37.97
CA ASN A 192 -7.91 17.36 39.14
C ASN A 192 -8.84 17.75 40.29
N ALA A 193 -9.79 16.86 40.62
CA ALA A 193 -10.54 16.88 41.86
C ALA A 193 -10.33 15.54 42.61
N PRO A 194 -10.34 15.52 43.96
CA PRO A 194 -10.10 14.31 44.75
C PRO A 194 -11.27 13.33 44.57
N SER A 195 -10.96 12.08 44.19
CA SER A 195 -11.95 11.04 43.93
C SER A 195 -12.46 10.36 45.20
N THR A 196 -13.77 10.44 45.41
CA THR A 196 -14.58 9.52 46.22
C THR A 196 -14.52 8.10 45.60
N PRO A 197 -14.69 7.00 46.35
CA PRO A 197 -14.65 5.66 45.80
C PRO A 197 -15.83 5.45 44.84
N VAL A 198 -15.54 5.34 43.55
CA VAL A 198 -16.53 5.04 42.52
C VAL A 198 -16.81 3.55 42.55
N ILE A 199 -18.08 3.19 42.70
CA ILE A 199 -18.58 1.83 42.50
C ILE A 199 -18.30 1.44 41.04
N VAL A 200 -17.44 0.45 40.84
CA VAL A 200 -17.02 -0.03 39.53
C VAL A 200 -18.20 -0.75 38.86
N ASP A 201 -18.78 -0.15 37.83
CA ASP A 201 -19.77 -0.79 36.98
C ASP A 201 -19.07 -1.83 36.08
N ALA A 202 -19.42 -3.10 36.21
CA ALA A 202 -18.81 -4.24 35.51
C ALA A 202 -19.15 -4.32 34.01
N ARG A 203 -19.66 -3.23 33.40
CA ARG A 203 -19.99 -3.10 31.97
C ARG A 203 -18.95 -2.33 31.15
N ALA A 204 -17.77 -2.08 31.71
CA ALA A 204 -16.80 -1.11 31.20
C ALA A 204 -15.74 -1.63 30.19
N ASP A 205 -16.02 -2.65 29.39
CA ASP A 205 -15.21 -2.96 28.18
C ASP A 205 -15.86 -2.34 26.93
N SER A 206 -16.09 -1.02 26.98
CA SER A 206 -16.72 -0.27 25.88
C SER A 206 -15.72 0.36 24.91
N VAL A 207 -14.46 -0.06 24.89
CA VAL A 207 -13.45 0.53 23.99
C VAL A 207 -13.70 0.04 22.55
N PRO A 208 -13.78 0.92 21.53
CA PRO A 208 -13.94 0.49 20.14
C PRO A 208 -12.86 -0.54 19.73
N LEU A 209 -13.23 -1.51 18.90
CA LEU A 209 -12.36 -2.64 18.50
C LEU A 209 -10.96 -2.19 18.06
N PHE A 210 -10.86 -1.17 17.19
CA PHE A 210 -9.57 -0.71 16.70
C PHE A 210 -8.74 0.04 17.74
N GLU A 211 -9.38 0.63 18.75
CA GLU A 211 -8.68 1.19 19.91
C GLU A 211 -8.10 0.09 20.79
N LYS A 212 -8.85 -1.01 20.99
CA LYS A 212 -8.34 -2.21 21.66
C LYS A 212 -7.15 -2.81 20.89
N PHE A 213 -7.25 -2.93 19.57
CA PHE A 213 -6.14 -3.44 18.76
C PHE A 213 -4.91 -2.56 18.84
N ARG A 214 -5.08 -1.23 18.74
CA ARG A 214 -3.98 -0.28 18.82
C ARG A 214 -3.23 -0.34 20.16
N LYS A 215 -3.92 -0.62 21.26
CA LYS A 215 -3.32 -0.77 22.60
C LYS A 215 -2.60 -2.10 22.79
N ASN A 216 -3.10 -3.17 22.18
CA ASN A 216 -2.66 -4.53 22.46
C ASN A 216 -1.66 -5.10 21.45
N PHE A 217 -1.53 -4.50 20.27
CA PHE A 217 -0.68 -5.00 19.18
C PHE A 217 0.31 -3.96 18.69
N VAL A 218 1.48 -4.42 18.29
CA VAL A 218 2.49 -3.59 17.62
C VAL A 218 1.92 -3.03 16.30
N SER A 219 2.38 -1.84 15.89
CA SER A 219 1.79 -1.09 14.76
C SER A 219 1.56 -1.92 13.49
N PRO A 220 2.52 -2.71 12.96
CA PRO A 220 2.28 -3.51 11.75
C PRO A 220 1.13 -4.52 11.92
N VAL A 221 1.07 -5.20 13.06
CA VAL A 221 0.02 -6.20 13.37
C VAL A 221 -1.33 -5.51 13.58
N TYR A 222 -1.37 -4.36 14.27
CA TYR A 222 -2.58 -3.54 14.37
C TYR A 222 -3.12 -3.18 12.97
N GLY A 223 -2.25 -2.75 12.06
CA GLY A 223 -2.62 -2.42 10.68
C GLY A 223 -3.16 -3.63 9.93
N ALA A 224 -2.49 -4.78 10.02
CA ALA A 224 -2.93 -6.02 9.40
C ALA A 224 -4.30 -6.46 9.90
N TYR A 225 -4.52 -6.43 11.21
CA TYR A 225 -5.81 -6.77 11.83
C TYR A 225 -6.92 -5.81 11.45
N LYS A 226 -6.62 -4.51 11.35
CA LYS A 226 -7.58 -3.51 10.87
C LYS A 226 -7.98 -3.81 9.43
N VAL A 227 -7.02 -4.02 8.53
CA VAL A 227 -7.29 -4.37 7.12
C VAL A 227 -8.10 -5.67 7.03
N LEU A 228 -7.72 -6.71 7.77
CA LEU A 228 -8.42 -8.00 7.80
C LEU A 228 -9.87 -7.87 8.31
N SER A 229 -10.08 -7.10 9.38
CA SER A 229 -11.42 -6.89 9.96
C SER A 229 -12.32 -6.09 9.03
N VAL A 230 -11.77 -5.10 8.32
CA VAL A 230 -12.52 -4.34 7.32
C VAL A 230 -12.80 -5.21 6.10
N ALA A 231 -11.82 -5.93 5.55
CA ALA A 231 -12.01 -6.78 4.36
C ALA A 231 -13.14 -7.80 4.50
N TYR A 232 -13.30 -8.37 5.70
CA TYR A 232 -14.35 -9.33 6.03
C TYR A 232 -15.56 -8.72 6.73
N GLN A 233 -15.58 -7.38 6.90
CA GLN A 233 -16.57 -6.64 7.67
C GLN A 233 -17.01 -7.41 8.92
N SER A 234 -16.08 -7.78 9.81
CA SER A 234 -16.34 -8.74 10.90
C SER A 234 -15.63 -8.37 12.20
N CYS A 235 -16.39 -8.27 13.29
CA CYS A 235 -15.87 -7.91 14.62
C CYS A 235 -15.02 -9.03 15.24
N SER A 236 -15.24 -10.28 14.81
CA SER A 236 -14.68 -11.49 15.40
C SER A 236 -13.67 -12.18 14.47
N VAL A 237 -13.14 -11.47 13.47
CA VAL A 237 -12.23 -12.06 12.48
C VAL A 237 -10.96 -12.65 13.12
N LEU A 238 -10.55 -12.12 14.27
CA LEU A 238 -9.39 -12.58 15.03
C LEU A 238 -9.69 -13.71 16.01
N ASP A 239 -10.97 -13.95 16.32
CA ASP A 239 -11.40 -15.08 17.17
C ASP A 239 -11.33 -16.40 16.39
N ILE A 240 -11.29 -16.31 15.06
CA ILE A 240 -11.07 -17.46 14.19
C ILE A 240 -9.62 -17.93 14.35
N ALA A 241 -9.47 -19.19 14.75
CA ALA A 241 -8.16 -19.82 14.91
C ALA A 241 -7.36 -19.78 13.59
N PRO A 242 -6.03 -19.63 13.64
CA PRO A 242 -5.20 -19.69 12.45
C PRO A 242 -5.41 -20.99 11.67
N MET A 243 -5.51 -20.86 10.36
CA MET A 243 -5.72 -21.97 9.44
C MET A 243 -4.53 -22.92 9.41
N THR A 244 -4.79 -24.16 9.00
CA THR A 244 -3.80 -25.22 8.79
C THR A 244 -4.03 -25.88 7.44
N ASN A 245 -3.19 -26.85 7.07
CA ASN A 245 -3.39 -27.62 5.84
C ASN A 245 -4.67 -28.47 5.85
N ASN A 246 -5.26 -28.69 7.03
CA ASN A 246 -6.51 -29.43 7.20
C ASN A 246 -7.74 -28.52 7.19
N SER A 247 -7.57 -27.19 7.18
CA SER A 247 -8.68 -26.26 7.06
C SER A 247 -9.40 -26.47 5.73
N ARG A 248 -10.74 -26.28 5.73
CA ARG A 248 -11.56 -26.42 4.53
C ARG A 248 -11.03 -25.53 3.41
N ARG A 249 -10.90 -26.10 2.21
CA ARG A 249 -10.54 -25.34 1.01
C ARG A 249 -11.73 -24.51 0.53
N MET A 250 -11.42 -23.36 -0.04
CA MET A 250 -12.33 -22.49 -0.74
C MET A 250 -12.91 -23.15 -1.98
N GLU A 251 -14.21 -22.92 -2.19
CA GLU A 251 -14.97 -23.34 -3.34
C GLU A 251 -15.53 -22.10 -4.07
N GLY A 252 -15.84 -22.23 -5.35
CA GLY A 252 -16.44 -21.14 -6.14
C GLY A 252 -15.47 -20.10 -6.69
N ILE A 253 -14.17 -20.33 -6.57
CA ILE A 253 -13.11 -19.52 -7.22
C ILE A 253 -12.50 -20.37 -8.33
N VAL A 254 -12.30 -19.77 -9.51
CA VAL A 254 -11.67 -20.42 -10.68
C VAL A 254 -10.49 -19.59 -11.16
N ILE A 255 -9.53 -20.23 -11.81
CA ILE A 255 -8.44 -19.55 -12.52
C ILE A 255 -8.97 -19.19 -13.91
N ASP A 256 -8.94 -17.91 -14.26
CA ASP A 256 -9.44 -17.39 -15.54
C ASP A 256 -8.35 -16.82 -16.44
N GLY A 257 -7.11 -16.77 -15.96
CA GLY A 257 -5.97 -16.26 -16.71
C GLY A 257 -4.65 -16.39 -15.98
N THR A 258 -3.60 -15.89 -16.65
CA THR A 258 -2.24 -15.79 -16.12
C THR A 258 -1.84 -14.32 -16.22
N HIS A 259 -1.34 -13.75 -15.14
CA HIS A 259 -0.89 -12.36 -15.13
C HIS A 259 0.44 -12.24 -15.91
N PRO A 260 0.70 -11.15 -16.66
CA PRO A 260 1.92 -11.01 -17.48
C PRO A 260 3.23 -11.18 -16.70
N SER A 261 3.24 -10.76 -15.43
CA SER A 261 4.38 -10.94 -14.52
C SER A 261 4.46 -12.33 -13.87
N GLY A 262 3.65 -13.29 -14.33
CA GLY A 262 3.51 -14.64 -13.76
C GLY A 262 2.35 -14.76 -12.77
N GLY A 263 2.07 -15.98 -12.30
CA GLY A 263 0.96 -16.24 -11.38
C GLY A 263 -0.41 -16.27 -12.05
N TYR A 264 -1.42 -16.72 -11.30
CA TYR A 264 -2.78 -16.90 -11.82
C TYR A 264 -3.70 -15.76 -11.42
N GLN A 265 -4.47 -15.28 -12.39
CA GLN A 265 -5.66 -14.46 -12.19
C GLN A 265 -6.85 -15.36 -11.80
N ARG A 266 -7.72 -14.87 -10.91
CA ARG A 266 -8.84 -15.66 -10.38
C ARG A 266 -10.15 -14.89 -10.38
N THR A 267 -11.23 -15.54 -10.79
CA THR A 267 -12.59 -14.99 -10.67
C THR A 267 -13.48 -15.83 -9.77
N ILE A 268 -14.59 -15.22 -9.34
CA ILE A 268 -15.61 -15.85 -8.51
C ILE A 268 -16.66 -16.46 -9.43
N ALA A 269 -16.61 -17.77 -9.61
CA ALA A 269 -17.63 -18.54 -10.34
C ALA A 269 -18.92 -18.71 -9.52
N SER A 270 -18.84 -18.69 -8.18
CA SER A 270 -20.01 -18.80 -7.28
C SER A 270 -19.76 -18.08 -5.96
N ALA A 271 -20.31 -16.87 -5.81
CA ALA A 271 -20.23 -16.11 -4.56
C ALA A 271 -20.84 -16.90 -3.39
N THR A 272 -21.96 -17.60 -3.61
CA THR A 272 -22.60 -18.45 -2.59
C THR A 272 -21.66 -19.55 -2.08
N SER A 273 -20.92 -20.21 -2.98
CA SER A 273 -19.95 -21.24 -2.59
C SER A 273 -18.80 -20.63 -1.79
N VAL A 274 -18.26 -19.49 -2.26
CA VAL A 274 -17.21 -18.73 -1.55
C VAL A 274 -17.66 -18.40 -0.12
N MET A 275 -18.84 -17.81 0.04
CA MET A 275 -19.37 -17.42 1.36
C MET A 275 -19.57 -18.62 2.31
N LYS A 276 -19.95 -19.79 1.78
CA LYS A 276 -20.15 -21.02 2.58
C LYS A 276 -18.85 -21.73 2.92
N SER A 277 -17.85 -21.70 2.05
CA SER A 277 -16.58 -22.41 2.25
C SER A 277 -15.53 -21.56 2.97
N ASN A 278 -15.63 -20.23 2.94
CA ASN A 278 -14.67 -19.33 3.57
C ASN A 278 -14.84 -19.32 5.08
N ALA A 279 -13.77 -19.65 5.81
CA ALA A 279 -13.77 -19.65 7.28
C ALA A 279 -14.19 -18.30 7.88
N TYR A 280 -13.80 -17.19 7.25
CA TYR A 280 -14.07 -15.83 7.72
C TYR A 280 -15.49 -15.35 7.41
N TYR A 281 -16.07 -15.76 6.28
CA TYR A 281 -17.45 -15.41 5.95
C TYR A 281 -18.48 -16.34 6.61
N SER A 282 -18.17 -17.64 6.70
CA SER A 282 -19.12 -18.66 7.21
C SER A 282 -19.40 -18.57 8.71
N THR A 283 -18.46 -18.01 9.47
CA THR A 283 -18.57 -17.86 10.93
C THR A 283 -18.79 -16.41 11.38
N ARG A 284 -19.04 -15.50 10.44
CA ARG A 284 -19.10 -14.07 10.74
C ARG A 284 -20.25 -13.73 11.68
N THR A 285 -19.95 -12.83 12.62
CA THR A 285 -20.97 -12.01 13.26
C THR A 285 -20.89 -10.63 12.60
N GLY A 286 -21.82 -10.38 11.68
CA GLY A 286 -21.81 -9.15 10.86
C GLY A 286 -22.07 -7.90 11.71
N PRO A 287 -21.43 -6.76 11.41
CA PRO A 287 -21.75 -5.48 12.04
C PRO A 287 -23.10 -4.97 11.52
N ALA A 288 -23.63 -3.91 12.15
CA ALA A 288 -24.92 -3.33 11.81
C ALA A 288 -25.04 -2.96 10.30
N GLY A 289 -26.28 -2.74 9.81
CA GLY A 289 -26.62 -2.59 8.39
C GLY A 289 -25.93 -1.49 7.56
N SER A 290 -24.95 -0.75 8.10
CA SER A 290 -24.13 0.24 7.40
C SER A 290 -22.83 -0.31 6.79
N CYS A 291 -22.63 -1.63 6.83
CA CYS A 291 -21.45 -2.30 6.24
C CYS A 291 -21.53 -2.46 4.73
N PHE A 292 -20.39 -2.68 4.08
CA PHE A 292 -20.36 -3.06 2.67
C PHE A 292 -20.98 -4.48 2.49
N PRO A 293 -21.86 -4.68 1.49
CA PRO A 293 -22.50 -5.98 1.25
C PRO A 293 -21.57 -6.94 0.49
N GLU A 294 -20.54 -7.43 1.16
CA GLU A 294 -19.52 -8.37 0.65
C GLU A 294 -20.07 -9.71 0.13
N GLN A 295 -21.33 -10.05 0.40
CA GLN A 295 -21.94 -11.32 -0.01
C GLN A 295 -22.04 -11.45 -1.53
N LYS A 296 -22.08 -10.32 -2.25
CA LYS A 296 -22.17 -10.29 -3.71
C LYS A 296 -20.78 -10.36 -4.37
N ASN A 297 -19.81 -9.70 -3.76
CA ASN A 297 -18.44 -9.61 -4.26
C ASN A 297 -17.48 -9.83 -3.07
N PRO A 298 -17.28 -11.10 -2.65
CA PRO A 298 -16.31 -11.39 -1.60
C PRO A 298 -14.89 -11.07 -2.08
N LEU A 299 -14.05 -10.61 -1.17
CA LEU A 299 -12.63 -10.38 -1.44
C LEU A 299 -11.89 -11.72 -1.47
N ILE A 300 -11.08 -11.93 -2.52
CA ILE A 300 -10.30 -13.16 -2.73
C ILE A 300 -8.82 -12.84 -2.91
N TYR A 301 -7.99 -13.87 -2.93
CA TYR A 301 -6.62 -13.71 -3.40
C TYR A 301 -6.60 -13.64 -4.91
N ASP A 302 -5.92 -12.65 -5.45
CA ASP A 302 -5.71 -12.52 -6.88
C ASP A 302 -4.30 -11.98 -7.16
N PHE A 303 -3.56 -12.60 -8.07
CA PHE A 303 -2.19 -12.16 -8.35
C PHE A 303 -2.20 -10.83 -9.10
N GLY A 304 -1.48 -9.84 -8.60
CA GLY A 304 -1.56 -8.46 -9.10
C GLY A 304 -2.80 -7.71 -8.61
N GLY A 305 -3.67 -8.35 -7.83
CA GLY A 305 -4.81 -7.70 -7.19
C GLY A 305 -4.33 -6.64 -6.19
N LYS A 306 -4.90 -5.45 -6.27
CA LYS A 306 -4.64 -4.34 -5.34
C LYS A 306 -5.97 -3.67 -5.00
N PRO A 307 -6.15 -3.21 -3.75
CA PRO A 307 -7.24 -2.31 -3.41
C PRO A 307 -7.24 -1.06 -4.27
N TYR A 308 -8.41 -0.51 -4.51
CA TYR A 308 -8.54 0.78 -5.19
C TYR A 308 -8.09 1.93 -4.28
N VAL A 309 -7.51 2.95 -4.88
CA VAL A 309 -7.19 4.21 -4.22
C VAL A 309 -7.98 5.33 -4.88
N ALA A 310 -8.77 6.05 -4.08
CA ALA A 310 -9.62 7.10 -4.59
C ALA A 310 -8.80 8.31 -5.05
N SER A 311 -9.11 8.81 -6.26
CA SER A 311 -8.48 10.02 -6.79
C SER A 311 -8.67 11.26 -5.93
N THR A 312 -9.78 11.31 -5.20
CA THR A 312 -10.16 12.44 -4.35
C THR A 312 -9.55 12.38 -2.95
N SER A 313 -8.90 11.26 -2.58
CA SER A 313 -8.24 11.11 -1.28
C SER A 313 -7.04 10.17 -1.41
N ALA A 314 -5.85 10.76 -1.55
CA ALA A 314 -4.57 10.03 -1.51
C ALA A 314 -4.34 9.30 -0.17
N MET A 315 -5.24 9.46 0.81
CA MET A 315 -5.16 8.89 2.15
C MET A 315 -6.24 7.82 2.42
N GLU A 316 -6.99 7.36 1.42
CA GLU A 316 -8.02 6.32 1.60
C GLU A 316 -7.80 5.10 0.69
N ILE A 317 -7.80 3.91 1.28
CA ILE A 317 -7.80 2.60 0.60
C ILE A 317 -9.23 2.04 0.55
N ASP A 318 -9.71 1.67 -0.64
CA ASP A 318 -10.99 0.99 -0.85
C ASP A 318 -10.76 -0.49 -1.18
N LEU A 319 -10.92 -1.36 -0.18
CA LEU A 319 -10.81 -2.82 -0.33
C LEU A 319 -11.95 -3.43 -1.17
N PHE A 320 -13.00 -2.66 -1.47
CA PHE A 320 -14.22 -3.14 -2.12
C PHE A 320 -14.39 -2.63 -3.55
N LYS A 321 -13.32 -2.06 -4.09
CA LYS A 321 -13.17 -1.74 -5.51
C LYS A 321 -11.80 -2.22 -5.95
N ASN A 322 -11.73 -2.83 -7.13
CA ASN A 322 -10.47 -3.30 -7.69
C ASN A 322 -9.63 -2.10 -8.20
N GLY A 323 -8.36 -2.06 -7.81
CA GLY A 323 -7.37 -1.10 -8.31
C GLY A 323 -6.09 -1.78 -8.84
N GLY A 324 -6.07 -3.11 -8.93
CA GLY A 324 -4.91 -3.88 -9.37
C GLY A 324 -4.95 -4.28 -10.83
N SER A 325 -3.87 -4.92 -11.27
CA SER A 325 -3.72 -5.54 -12.60
C SER A 325 -4.15 -7.01 -12.63
N GLY A 326 -4.75 -7.50 -11.54
CA GLY A 326 -5.33 -8.84 -11.45
C GLY A 326 -6.53 -9.04 -12.39
N SER A 327 -7.36 -10.03 -12.07
CA SER A 327 -8.66 -10.24 -12.69
C SER A 327 -9.64 -9.09 -12.39
N VAL A 328 -10.89 -9.24 -12.84
CA VAL A 328 -12.00 -8.32 -12.50
C VAL A 328 -12.56 -8.51 -11.07
N ALA A 329 -12.16 -9.56 -10.36
CA ALA A 329 -12.63 -9.81 -9.00
C ALA A 329 -12.07 -8.78 -8.01
N LEU A 330 -12.70 -8.68 -6.84
CA LEU A 330 -12.12 -7.94 -5.72
C LEU A 330 -10.95 -8.75 -5.17
N GLY A 331 -9.75 -8.37 -5.59
CA GLY A 331 -8.51 -9.07 -5.31
C GLY A 331 -7.53 -8.23 -4.52
N ILE A 332 -6.82 -8.87 -3.59
CA ILE A 332 -5.62 -8.31 -2.96
C ILE A 332 -4.52 -9.36 -2.98
N ASP A 333 -3.35 -9.02 -3.47
CA ASP A 333 -2.19 -9.89 -3.42
C ASP A 333 -1.40 -9.75 -2.12
N CYS A 334 -0.33 -10.54 -2.00
CA CYS A 334 0.47 -10.61 -0.79
C CYS A 334 1.12 -9.27 -0.43
N SER A 335 1.71 -8.57 -1.40
CA SER A 335 2.41 -7.30 -1.14
C SER A 335 1.45 -6.16 -0.90
N GLY A 336 0.30 -6.13 -1.59
CA GLY A 336 -0.77 -5.17 -1.38
C GLY A 336 -1.35 -5.27 0.03
N TYR A 337 -1.48 -6.48 0.58
CA TYR A 337 -1.93 -6.65 1.96
C TYR A 337 -0.89 -6.13 2.98
N VAL A 338 0.38 -6.50 2.81
CA VAL A 338 1.45 -6.06 3.72
C VAL A 338 1.63 -4.54 3.67
N SER A 339 1.65 -3.93 2.48
CA SER A 339 1.77 -2.48 2.33
C SER A 339 0.56 -1.74 2.89
N SER A 340 -0.66 -2.25 2.68
CA SER A 340 -1.87 -1.70 3.29
C SER A 340 -1.78 -1.73 4.82
N ALA A 341 -1.32 -2.84 5.41
CA ALA A 341 -1.14 -2.96 6.86
C ALA A 341 -0.16 -1.91 7.42
N LEU A 342 0.98 -1.69 6.74
CA LEU A 342 1.96 -0.69 7.16
C LEU A 342 1.38 0.74 7.06
N LEU A 343 0.78 1.09 5.93
CA LEU A 343 0.24 2.45 5.71
C LEU A 343 -0.94 2.77 6.65
N VAL A 344 -1.84 1.80 6.89
CA VAL A 344 -2.97 1.96 7.81
C VAL A 344 -2.54 2.08 9.27
N SER A 345 -1.34 1.57 9.59
CA SER A 345 -0.73 1.72 10.90
C SER A 345 0.10 3.00 11.05
N GLY A 346 0.24 3.80 9.98
CA GLY A 346 1.02 5.04 9.99
C GLY A 346 2.52 4.79 9.91
N LEU A 347 2.91 3.68 9.28
CA LEU A 347 4.30 3.30 9.07
C LEU A 347 4.69 3.63 7.63
N LYS A 348 5.74 4.44 7.48
CA LYS A 348 6.26 4.86 6.18
C LYS A 348 7.05 3.73 5.54
N LEU A 349 7.05 3.69 4.23
CA LEU A 349 7.88 2.74 3.48
C LEU A 349 9.29 3.31 3.23
N LYS A 350 9.40 4.65 3.17
CA LYS A 350 10.61 5.41 2.89
C LYS A 350 10.65 6.67 3.76
N LYS A 351 11.81 7.00 4.32
CA LYS A 351 11.99 8.13 5.25
C LYS A 351 11.64 9.47 4.60
N GLU A 352 11.95 9.63 3.32
CA GLU A 352 11.84 10.90 2.59
C GLU A 352 10.50 11.07 1.85
N ALA A 353 9.57 10.12 1.94
CA ALA A 353 8.26 10.18 1.27
C ALA A 353 7.13 10.09 2.29
N SER A 354 6.08 10.90 2.17
CA SER A 354 4.91 10.77 3.04
C SER A 354 4.11 9.50 2.74
N SER A 355 3.37 9.00 3.72
CA SER A 355 2.48 7.85 3.54
C SER A 355 1.31 8.23 2.64
N LYS A 356 1.15 7.50 1.53
CA LYS A 356 0.05 7.69 0.57
C LYS A 356 -0.57 6.34 0.25
N ALA A 357 -1.89 6.28 0.08
CA ALA A 357 -2.59 5.06 -0.29
C ALA A 357 -2.09 4.48 -1.62
N TYR A 358 -1.69 5.31 -2.61
CA TYR A 358 -1.14 4.85 -3.89
C TYR A 358 0.12 3.98 -3.75
N GLN A 359 0.88 4.14 -2.65
CA GLN A 359 2.08 3.37 -2.39
C GLN A 359 1.80 1.87 -2.19
N ILE A 360 0.54 1.45 -1.98
CA ILE A 360 0.19 0.03 -1.95
C ILE A 360 0.53 -0.69 -3.26
N GLY A 361 0.41 0.02 -4.39
CA GLY A 361 0.71 -0.51 -5.72
C GLY A 361 2.22 -0.63 -5.97
N GLY A 362 2.99 0.32 -5.45
CA GLY A 362 4.43 0.43 -5.71
C GLY A 362 5.34 -0.53 -4.93
N VAL A 363 4.79 -1.37 -4.04
CA VAL A 363 5.57 -2.37 -3.28
C VAL A 363 5.35 -3.77 -3.84
N ASN A 364 6.44 -4.43 -4.21
CA ASN A 364 6.45 -5.83 -4.61
C ASN A 364 7.32 -6.68 -3.66
N SER A 365 7.22 -8.01 -3.79
CA SER A 365 7.95 -8.95 -2.94
C SER A 365 9.48 -8.86 -3.07
N TYR A 366 9.98 -8.51 -4.26
CA TYR A 366 11.41 -8.38 -4.51
C TYR A 366 12.01 -7.16 -3.80
N MET A 367 11.26 -6.06 -3.72
CA MET A 367 11.68 -4.91 -2.92
C MET A 367 11.85 -5.31 -1.45
N LEU A 368 10.92 -6.11 -0.90
CA LEU A 368 10.98 -6.60 0.48
C LEU A 368 12.05 -7.68 0.72
N MET A 369 12.59 -8.31 -0.32
CA MET A 369 13.73 -9.24 -0.20
C MET A 369 15.06 -8.51 0.06
N ASP A 370 15.18 -7.27 -0.40
CA ASP A 370 16.35 -6.43 -0.21
C ASP A 370 15.94 -4.94 -0.08
N PRO A 371 15.26 -4.59 1.03
CA PRO A 371 14.58 -3.30 1.16
C PRO A 371 15.54 -2.11 1.12
N GLU A 372 16.75 -2.26 1.68
CA GLU A 372 17.70 -1.15 1.74
C GLU A 372 18.23 -0.77 0.35
N ASN A 373 18.34 -1.74 -0.57
CA ASN A 373 18.79 -1.50 -1.94
C ASN A 373 17.64 -1.21 -2.91
N ASN A 374 16.39 -1.45 -2.50
CA ASN A 374 15.19 -1.25 -3.33
C ASN A 374 14.29 -0.11 -2.81
N GLY A 375 14.91 0.91 -2.19
CA GLY A 375 14.26 2.17 -1.90
C GLY A 375 13.36 2.20 -0.64
N LEU A 376 13.21 1.08 0.05
CA LEU A 376 12.39 0.96 1.26
C LEU A 376 13.19 1.33 2.51
N SER A 377 13.63 2.59 2.63
CA SER A 377 14.56 3.04 3.68
C SER A 377 14.02 2.98 5.12
N CYS A 378 12.73 2.68 5.30
CA CYS A 378 12.10 2.43 6.60
C CYS A 378 11.94 0.96 6.96
N ILE A 379 12.41 0.05 6.11
CA ILE A 379 12.38 -1.39 6.32
C ILE A 379 13.81 -1.91 6.22
N SER A 380 14.22 -2.75 7.17
CA SER A 380 15.56 -3.33 7.17
C SER A 380 15.51 -4.85 7.24
N ARG A 381 16.40 -5.49 6.49
CA ARG A 381 16.59 -6.93 6.49
C ARG A 381 17.46 -7.36 7.67
N GLN A 382 17.05 -8.46 8.31
CA GLN A 382 17.84 -9.11 9.34
C GLN A 382 19.02 -9.87 8.72
N LYS A 383 20.12 -9.16 8.48
CA LYS A 383 21.35 -9.69 7.83
C LYS A 383 22.24 -10.48 8.79
N SER A 384 22.18 -10.16 10.09
CA SER A 384 22.97 -10.81 11.13
C SER A 384 22.10 -11.13 12.34
N ILE A 385 22.27 -12.33 12.89
CA ILE A 385 21.54 -12.79 14.06
C ILE A 385 22.52 -12.89 15.23
N SER A 386 22.31 -12.03 16.23
CA SER A 386 23.08 -11.97 17.47
C SER A 386 22.36 -12.67 18.62
N ASN A 387 23.07 -12.92 19.72
CA ASN A 387 22.45 -13.50 20.92
C ASN A 387 21.26 -12.64 21.39
N GLY A 388 20.17 -13.30 21.80
CA GLY A 388 18.91 -12.67 22.20
C GLY A 388 18.02 -12.19 21.05
N ALA A 389 18.48 -12.22 19.79
CA ALA A 389 17.63 -11.91 18.65
C ALA A 389 16.55 -12.99 18.47
N THR A 390 15.32 -12.55 18.21
CA THR A 390 14.17 -13.42 17.93
C THR A 390 13.29 -12.84 16.83
N LEU A 391 12.44 -13.70 16.27
CA LEU A 391 11.31 -13.30 15.45
C LEU A 391 10.33 -12.48 16.30
N ASN A 392 9.82 -11.38 15.76
CA ASN A 392 8.84 -10.53 16.42
C ASN A 392 7.52 -10.49 15.64
N PRO A 393 6.37 -10.31 16.32
CA PRO A 393 5.14 -9.89 15.66
C PRO A 393 5.39 -8.64 14.81
N GLY A 394 4.86 -8.62 13.59
CA GLY A 394 5.05 -7.56 12.61
C GLY A 394 6.31 -7.68 11.74
N ASP A 395 7.19 -8.65 12.00
CA ASP A 395 8.23 -9.01 11.02
C ASP A 395 7.58 -9.46 9.70
N ILE A 396 8.22 -9.17 8.58
CA ILE A 396 7.77 -9.57 7.25
C ILE A 396 8.72 -10.63 6.74
N ILE A 397 8.18 -11.77 6.32
CA ILE A 397 8.93 -12.82 5.64
C ILE A 397 8.64 -12.67 4.15
N ALA A 398 9.68 -12.30 3.39
CA ALA A 398 9.61 -12.14 1.95
C ALA A 398 10.33 -13.29 1.25
N GLN A 399 9.83 -13.65 0.06
CA GLN A 399 10.54 -14.43 -0.95
C GLN A 399 10.20 -13.88 -2.33
N ALA A 400 10.88 -14.33 -3.38
CA ALA A 400 10.49 -14.02 -4.74
C ALA A 400 9.04 -14.48 -5.02
N GLY A 401 8.15 -13.53 -5.30
CA GLY A 401 6.75 -13.78 -5.67
C GLY A 401 5.76 -13.92 -4.49
N HIS A 402 6.21 -13.91 -3.22
CA HIS A 402 5.29 -13.98 -2.08
C HIS A 402 5.83 -13.28 -0.84
N VAL A 403 4.94 -12.66 -0.06
CA VAL A 403 5.28 -12.07 1.24
C VAL A 403 4.21 -12.37 2.28
N VAL A 404 4.63 -12.54 3.53
CA VAL A 404 3.73 -12.78 4.67
C VAL A 404 4.20 -11.94 5.85
N MET A 405 3.29 -11.56 6.74
CA MET A 405 3.63 -10.87 7.98
C MET A 405 3.50 -11.83 9.16
N VAL A 406 4.47 -11.83 10.06
CA VAL A 406 4.41 -12.55 11.33
C VAL A 406 3.32 -11.92 12.19
N ASP A 407 2.32 -12.73 12.49
CA ASP A 407 1.14 -12.32 13.22
C ASP A 407 1.36 -12.48 14.74
N GLN A 408 1.67 -13.70 15.16
CA GLN A 408 1.90 -14.04 16.57
C GLN A 408 3.12 -14.94 16.69
N VAL A 409 3.94 -14.71 17.71
CA VAL A 409 5.16 -15.49 17.99
C VAL A 409 4.95 -16.33 19.25
N GLY A 410 5.12 -17.65 19.15
CA GLY A 410 5.12 -18.54 20.31
C GLY A 410 6.43 -18.45 21.11
N THR A 411 6.49 -19.16 22.24
CA THR A 411 7.65 -19.10 23.17
C THR A 411 8.96 -19.62 22.59
N ASP A 412 8.89 -20.49 21.58
CA ASP A 412 10.05 -21.04 20.85
C ASP A 412 9.77 -21.03 19.33
N PRO A 413 9.84 -19.87 18.67
CA PRO A 413 9.36 -19.71 17.30
C PRO A 413 10.04 -20.65 16.30
N PHE A 414 11.30 -21.01 16.56
CA PHE A 414 12.09 -21.87 15.68
C PHE A 414 12.34 -23.28 16.25
N GLY A 415 11.79 -23.62 17.41
CA GLY A 415 11.99 -24.94 18.02
C GLY A 415 13.43 -25.19 18.51
N ILE A 416 14.17 -24.13 18.88
CA ILE A 416 15.60 -24.14 19.23
C ILE A 416 15.84 -24.39 20.74
N ALA A 417 14.81 -24.33 21.59
CA ALA A 417 14.97 -24.45 23.04
C ALA A 417 15.60 -25.78 23.44
N ARG A 418 15.19 -26.87 22.77
CA ARG A 418 15.69 -28.24 22.94
C ARG A 418 17.12 -28.49 22.49
N ILE A 419 17.71 -27.60 21.69
CA ILE A 419 19.09 -27.75 21.23
C ILE A 419 20.01 -27.33 22.37
N THR A 420 20.87 -28.24 22.83
CA THR A 420 21.73 -28.03 24.01
C THR A 420 23.19 -27.75 23.64
N ARG A 421 23.61 -27.97 22.39
CA ARG A 421 24.96 -27.71 21.91
C ARG A 421 24.95 -26.98 20.58
N ALA A 422 25.92 -26.08 20.39
CA ALA A 422 26.06 -25.29 19.16
C ALA A 422 26.23 -26.15 17.90
N VAL A 423 26.94 -27.28 18.00
CA VAL A 423 27.15 -28.22 16.88
C VAL A 423 25.85 -28.85 16.37
N ASP A 424 24.83 -28.94 17.22
CA ASP A 424 23.53 -29.51 16.86
C ASP A 424 22.61 -28.49 16.15
N CYS A 425 23.03 -27.24 16.00
CA CYS A 425 22.33 -26.20 15.24
C CYS A 425 22.43 -26.45 13.73
N THR A 426 21.73 -27.48 13.27
CA THR A 426 21.69 -27.92 11.87
C THR A 426 20.25 -27.91 11.35
N ALA A 427 20.09 -27.81 10.03
CA ALA A 427 18.78 -27.85 9.39
C ALA A 427 17.99 -29.13 9.74
N ALA A 428 18.68 -30.27 9.86
CA ALA A 428 18.06 -31.55 10.21
C ALA A 428 17.46 -31.56 11.64
N GLN A 429 18.06 -30.80 12.57
CA GLN A 429 17.57 -30.70 13.96
C GLN A 429 16.51 -29.62 14.15
N LEU A 430 16.35 -28.75 13.16
CA LEU A 430 15.43 -27.61 13.15
C LEU A 430 14.42 -27.67 11.97
N PRO A 431 13.65 -28.77 11.83
CA PRO A 431 12.64 -28.87 10.79
C PRO A 431 11.53 -27.83 11.01
N SER A 432 11.02 -27.27 9.91
CA SER A 432 9.93 -26.28 9.92
C SER A 432 8.63 -26.77 10.59
N SER A 433 8.41 -28.08 10.71
CA SER A 433 7.29 -28.66 11.47
C SER A 433 7.30 -28.31 12.96
N ARG A 434 8.42 -27.77 13.47
CA ARG A 434 8.59 -27.34 14.86
C ARG A 434 8.48 -25.83 15.03
N PHE A 435 8.28 -25.08 13.95
CA PHE A 435 8.14 -23.63 14.04
C PHE A 435 6.81 -23.29 14.71
N ASN A 436 6.87 -22.42 15.71
CA ASN A 436 5.74 -22.07 16.56
C ASN A 436 5.44 -20.58 16.46
N PHE A 437 4.91 -20.18 15.31
CA PHE A 437 4.36 -18.85 15.10
C PHE A 437 3.25 -18.88 14.05
N THR A 438 2.46 -17.82 14.03
CA THR A 438 1.38 -17.62 13.06
C THR A 438 1.80 -16.50 12.12
N ILE A 439 1.38 -16.61 10.87
CA ILE A 439 1.49 -15.53 9.88
C ILE A 439 0.12 -15.03 9.50
N THR A 440 0.05 -13.79 9.03
CA THR A 440 -1.06 -13.25 8.27
C THR A 440 -0.60 -12.90 6.87
N GLN A 441 -1.45 -13.17 5.87
CA GLN A 441 -1.09 -13.06 4.47
C GLN A 441 -2.32 -12.83 3.59
N SER A 442 -2.08 -12.44 2.34
CA SER A 442 -2.98 -12.76 1.23
C SER A 442 -2.33 -13.82 0.36
N SER A 443 -2.98 -14.96 0.12
CA SER A 443 -2.36 -16.02 -0.68
C SER A 443 -3.34 -16.92 -1.42
N ALA A 444 -2.84 -17.60 -2.45
CA ALA A 444 -3.55 -18.64 -3.18
C ALA A 444 -3.81 -19.91 -2.35
N SER A 445 -3.35 -19.97 -1.10
CA SER A 445 -3.52 -21.12 -0.23
C SER A 445 -5.00 -21.48 -0.06
N LEU A 446 -5.25 -22.77 0.16
CA LEU A 446 -6.59 -23.31 0.38
C LEU A 446 -7.63 -22.87 -0.67
N GLY A 447 -7.24 -22.75 -1.94
CA GLY A 447 -8.16 -22.40 -3.03
C GLY A 447 -8.35 -20.90 -3.27
N GLY A 448 -7.44 -20.04 -2.80
CA GLY A 448 -7.49 -18.60 -3.08
C GLY A 448 -8.33 -17.79 -2.08
N ILE A 449 -8.27 -18.15 -0.80
CA ILE A 449 -9.10 -17.55 0.26
C ILE A 449 -8.96 -16.03 0.40
N GLY A 450 -7.85 -15.45 -0.06
CA GLY A 450 -7.54 -14.04 0.18
C GLY A 450 -6.81 -13.88 1.50
N LEU A 451 -7.27 -12.91 2.29
CA LEU A 451 -6.64 -12.56 3.55
C LEU A 451 -6.87 -13.67 4.60
N ASN A 452 -5.82 -14.12 5.26
CA ASN A 452 -5.96 -15.16 6.27
C ASN A 452 -4.86 -15.07 7.32
N ARG A 453 -5.07 -15.82 8.41
CA ARG A 453 -4.07 -16.18 9.41
C ARG A 453 -3.76 -17.67 9.25
N PHE A 454 -2.49 -18.05 9.26
CA PHE A 454 -2.06 -19.42 8.96
C PHE A 454 -0.93 -19.86 9.91
N LYS A 455 -0.97 -21.12 10.38
CA LYS A 455 0.14 -21.69 11.15
C LYS A 455 1.35 -21.90 10.25
N ILE A 456 2.50 -21.33 10.62
CA ILE A 456 3.66 -21.34 9.72
C ILE A 456 4.14 -22.76 9.40
N SER A 457 4.11 -23.68 10.35
CA SER A 457 4.56 -25.07 10.17
C SER A 457 3.79 -25.77 9.05
N ASP A 458 2.48 -25.51 8.97
CA ASP A 458 1.61 -26.02 7.93
C ASP A 458 1.85 -25.30 6.60
N PHE A 459 1.94 -23.97 6.63
CA PHE A 459 2.20 -23.17 5.43
C PHE A 459 3.49 -23.58 4.72
N LEU A 460 4.59 -23.71 5.48
CA LEU A 460 5.90 -24.08 4.95
C LEU A 460 5.97 -25.52 4.43
N ALA A 461 5.01 -26.39 4.77
CA ALA A 461 4.95 -27.72 4.17
C ALA A 461 4.69 -27.63 2.65
N GLY A 462 3.91 -26.63 2.20
CA GLY A 462 3.58 -26.40 0.80
C GLY A 462 4.55 -25.50 0.02
N ASP A 463 5.47 -24.80 0.71
CA ASP A 463 6.37 -23.82 0.10
C ASP A 463 7.84 -24.15 0.40
N SER A 464 8.53 -24.76 -0.57
CA SER A 464 9.92 -25.22 -0.37
C SER A 464 10.93 -24.08 -0.28
N ALA A 465 10.76 -23.00 -1.04
CA ALA A 465 11.69 -21.89 -1.08
C ALA A 465 11.66 -21.13 0.25
N MET A 466 10.47 -20.73 0.70
CA MET A 466 10.30 -20.05 2.00
C MET A 466 10.73 -20.97 3.15
N ARG A 467 10.39 -22.27 3.08
CA ARG A 467 10.79 -23.25 4.10
C ARG A 467 12.31 -23.32 4.23
N ASN A 468 13.02 -23.50 3.12
CA ASN A 468 14.47 -23.61 3.14
C ASN A 468 15.11 -22.34 3.69
N GLY A 469 14.60 -21.17 3.30
CA GLY A 469 15.13 -19.91 3.80
C GLY A 469 14.88 -19.69 5.29
N MET A 470 13.68 -20.01 5.78
CA MET A 470 13.35 -19.90 7.20
C MET A 470 14.10 -20.92 8.07
N VAL A 471 14.44 -22.10 7.55
CA VAL A 471 15.32 -23.05 8.24
C VAL A 471 16.74 -22.49 8.39
N GLN A 472 17.23 -21.70 7.43
CA GLN A 472 18.53 -21.02 7.59
C GLN A 472 18.48 -19.96 8.71
N TYR A 473 17.38 -19.20 8.83
CA TYR A 473 17.18 -18.31 9.98
C TYR A 473 17.12 -19.08 11.30
N ALA A 474 16.38 -20.19 11.35
CA ALA A 474 16.32 -21.04 12.55
C ALA A 474 17.72 -21.52 12.99
N VAL A 475 18.54 -21.96 12.04
CA VAL A 475 19.95 -22.35 12.30
C VAL A 475 20.75 -21.18 12.84
N ALA A 476 20.62 -19.98 12.27
CA ALA A 476 21.31 -18.78 12.73
C ALA A 476 20.87 -18.36 14.15
N HIS A 477 19.58 -18.36 14.44
CA HIS A 477 19.05 -18.10 15.80
C HIS A 477 19.52 -19.16 16.81
N CYS A 478 19.59 -20.43 16.41
CA CYS A 478 20.14 -21.49 17.24
C CYS A 478 21.62 -21.24 17.56
N LYS A 479 22.44 -20.89 16.55
CA LYS A 479 23.86 -20.56 16.77
C LYS A 479 24.02 -19.34 17.68
N ALA A 480 23.20 -18.32 17.48
CA ALA A 480 23.20 -17.10 18.29
C ALA A 480 22.88 -17.36 19.77
N LYS A 481 21.99 -18.33 20.09
CA LYS A 481 21.73 -18.81 21.46
C LYS A 481 23.01 -19.27 22.17
N PHE A 482 24.01 -19.74 21.43
CA PHE A 482 25.32 -20.17 21.95
C PHE A 482 26.42 -19.10 21.77
N GLY A 483 26.04 -17.83 21.55
CA GLY A 483 27.00 -16.73 21.37
C GLY A 483 27.68 -16.69 20.01
N ILE A 484 27.26 -17.53 19.05
CA ILE A 484 27.83 -17.56 17.70
C ILE A 484 26.98 -16.68 16.77
N THR A 485 27.50 -15.49 16.46
CA THR A 485 26.87 -14.61 15.47
C THR A 485 26.86 -15.28 14.10
N SER A 486 25.72 -15.25 13.43
CA SER A 486 25.54 -15.84 12.10
C SER A 486 25.02 -14.80 11.12
N THR A 487 25.70 -14.65 9.99
CA THR A 487 25.27 -13.83 8.87
C THR A 487 24.36 -14.66 7.96
N ILE A 488 23.23 -14.07 7.55
CA ILE A 488 22.34 -14.65 6.55
C ILE A 488 22.74 -14.13 5.18
N PRO A 489 23.12 -15.01 4.22
CA PRO A 489 23.47 -14.58 2.87
C PRO A 489 22.31 -13.84 2.19
N VAL A 490 22.64 -12.84 1.37
CA VAL A 490 21.63 -12.14 0.55
C VAL A 490 20.91 -13.08 -0.41
N THR A 491 21.59 -14.14 -0.84
CA THR A 491 21.10 -15.24 -1.69
C THR A 491 20.16 -16.22 -0.98
N ASN A 492 19.91 -16.06 0.32
CA ASN A 492 18.90 -16.86 1.01
C ASN A 492 17.55 -16.67 0.29
N PRO A 493 16.83 -17.75 -0.08
CA PRO A 493 15.54 -17.66 -0.79
C PRO A 493 14.45 -16.93 -0.01
N ALA A 494 14.61 -16.75 1.31
CA ALA A 494 13.73 -15.91 2.12
C ALA A 494 14.50 -14.79 2.83
N ALA A 495 13.83 -13.68 3.07
CA ALA A 495 14.31 -12.57 3.90
C ALA A 495 13.33 -12.32 5.05
N ILE A 496 13.85 -12.18 6.27
CA ILE A 496 13.10 -11.58 7.38
C ILE A 496 13.45 -10.10 7.37
N VAL A 497 12.44 -9.25 7.20
CA VAL A 497 12.59 -7.80 7.23
C VAL A 497 11.67 -7.18 8.28
N ARG A 498 12.09 -6.04 8.81
CA ARG A 498 11.42 -5.37 9.92
C ARG A 498 11.33 -3.89 9.63
N HIS A 499 10.14 -3.32 9.86
CA HIS A 499 9.98 -1.87 9.84
C HIS A 499 10.73 -1.24 11.02
N LEU A 500 11.46 -0.15 10.77
CA LEU A 500 12.37 0.46 11.76
C LEU A 500 11.63 1.06 12.97
N GLY A 501 10.39 1.52 12.78
CA GLY A 501 9.55 2.08 13.84
C GLY A 501 10.04 3.42 14.41
N THR A 502 11.10 4.01 13.84
CA THR A 502 11.64 5.32 14.24
C THR A 502 10.67 6.44 13.87
N ALA A 503 10.81 7.61 14.51
CA ALA A 503 9.94 8.76 14.25
C ALA A 503 9.95 9.20 12.77
N GLN A 504 11.11 9.14 12.09
CA GLN A 504 11.23 9.45 10.66
C GLN A 504 10.49 8.47 9.74
N CYS A 505 10.15 7.29 10.28
CA CYS A 505 9.42 6.21 9.62
C CYS A 505 7.97 6.08 10.10
N GLN A 506 7.46 7.09 10.80
CA GLN A 506 6.06 7.19 11.17
C GLN A 506 5.42 8.40 10.48
N ASP A 507 4.15 8.28 10.13
CA ASP A 507 3.36 9.34 9.48
C ASP A 507 1.88 9.23 9.83
N THR A 508 1.09 10.10 9.22
CA THR A 508 -0.36 10.06 9.19
C THR A 508 -0.84 8.72 8.65
N LYS A 509 -1.81 8.14 9.35
CA LYS A 509 -2.41 6.87 8.98
C LYS A 509 -3.27 7.03 7.73
N VAL A 510 -3.03 6.16 6.76
CA VAL A 510 -3.98 5.96 5.67
C VAL A 510 -5.25 5.32 6.24
N THR A 511 -6.41 5.80 5.81
CA THR A 511 -7.70 5.26 6.20
C THR A 511 -8.11 4.11 5.28
N VAL A 512 -8.99 3.26 5.77
CA VAL A 512 -9.64 2.23 4.95
C VAL A 512 -11.10 2.59 4.84
N LYS A 513 -11.62 2.68 3.62
CA LYS A 513 -13.04 2.94 3.36
C LYS A 513 -13.90 1.88 4.05
N TYR A 514 -15.07 2.30 4.51
CA TYR A 514 -15.99 1.49 5.33
C TYR A 514 -15.42 1.02 6.68
N SER A 515 -14.25 1.48 7.12
CA SER A 515 -13.76 1.14 8.47
C SER A 515 -14.65 1.67 9.59
N SER A 516 -15.48 2.68 9.33
CA SER A 516 -16.42 3.24 10.31
C SER A 516 -17.51 2.28 10.76
N CYS A 517 -17.90 1.29 9.94
CA CYS A 517 -18.90 0.31 10.35
C CYS A 517 -18.41 -0.58 11.51
N MET A 518 -17.08 -0.77 11.59
CA MET A 518 -16.40 -1.51 12.65
C MET A 518 -16.33 -0.74 13.96
N ASN A 519 -16.72 0.54 14.00
CA ASN A 519 -16.77 1.32 15.24
C ASN A 519 -17.83 0.81 16.23
N SER A 520 -18.80 0.03 15.74
CA SER A 520 -19.81 -0.63 16.56
C SER A 520 -19.28 -1.89 17.27
N CYS A 521 -18.16 -2.44 16.82
CA CYS A 521 -17.50 -3.57 17.45
C CYS A 521 -16.83 -3.13 18.76
N ARG A 522 -17.07 -3.87 19.85
CA ARG A 522 -16.51 -3.62 21.19
C ARG A 522 -15.89 -4.89 21.74
#